data_AF-A0A6I5NJL2-F1
#
_entry.id   AF-A0A6I5NJL2-F1
#
_cell.length_a   1.000
_cell.length_b   1.000
_cell.length_c   1.000
_cell.angle_alpha   90.00
_cell.angle_beta   90.00
_cell.angle_gamma   90.00
#
_symmetry.space_group_name_H-M   'P 1'
#
loop_
_entity.id
_entity.type
_entity.pdbx_description
1 polymer ?
#
loop_
_entity_poly.entity_id
_entity_poly.type
_entity_poly.pdbx_seq_one_letter_code
_entity_poly.pdbx_strand_id
1 'polypeptide(L)'
;MTVTQENPLKPLGFITDQADPNAFVSQSLDPYSWWAGNFRFVDLSGKLLGAHIAHAGLIVLWAGAMTLFELSRFNPSLPMVDQGLILLPHLASLGIGVGTDGVIVDTYPYFMIGILHLVSSAVLGAGGIYHAVLGPEKLDPKGFGYDWADRRKMTTILGIHLVLLGVGALLLVLKAAFVGGLYDPTIADVRLVTQPTFNPLRIFGYVVGITPDGWTLQGMAAVNNLEDVVGGHVWIGAICILGGIWHIQTEPTKWAKGLFVWSGEAYLAYSQAAIAYMGFFAAYFVWANGTVYPEVFYGPVATTTVDGVITPRTWLMLFQVIFASLLLAGHFWHGLRSRAIAAGYNFSQMKFNPGAIYGESQFNNQPLFEGIMQPPQNNPQIGMLDTPISASPLSQTWIKNLPIYRAGLPAVARGLEIGMAHGYLLLGPFLKLGPLRNTDQALLAGIGGASGLVIILSVCLFIYGGAVFQGRSQPRGNLPDNLKTYRDWSLFTSGFLIGGLGGVIFASFILFEIGRSGLA
;
A
#
# COMPACT_ATOMS: atom_id res chain seq x y z
N MET A 1 20.35 -24.84 48.91
CA MET A 1 20.41 -23.38 49.08
C MET A 1 20.51 -22.74 47.70
N THR A 2 19.37 -22.49 47.07
CA THR A 2 19.28 -21.76 45.80
C THR A 2 19.00 -20.31 46.13
N VAL A 3 20.05 -19.50 46.14
CA VAL A 3 19.94 -18.05 46.23
C VAL A 3 19.44 -17.56 44.88
N THR A 4 18.12 -17.44 44.72
CA THR A 4 17.52 -16.66 43.64
C THR A 4 17.82 -15.20 43.95
N GLN A 5 18.85 -14.62 43.31
CA GLN A 5 19.02 -13.18 43.30
C GLN A 5 17.75 -12.55 42.74
N GLU A 6 17.09 -11.69 43.52
CA GLU A 6 15.97 -10.89 43.04
C GLU A 6 16.45 -9.97 41.93
N ASN A 7 15.92 -10.17 40.72
CA ASN A 7 16.24 -9.35 39.56
C ASN A 7 15.57 -7.96 39.74
N PRO A 8 16.34 -6.87 39.79
CA PRO A 8 15.82 -5.52 40.06
C PRO A 8 14.89 -4.97 38.96
N LEU A 9 14.77 -5.65 37.81
CA LEU A 9 13.91 -5.25 36.69
C LEU A 9 12.48 -5.84 36.75
N LYS A 10 12.20 -6.71 37.73
CA LYS A 10 10.88 -7.32 37.95
C LYS A 10 9.70 -6.32 38.10
N PRO A 11 9.85 -5.14 38.73
CA PRO A 11 8.74 -4.18 38.85
C PRO A 11 8.37 -3.49 37.53
N LEU A 12 9.21 -3.58 36.50
CA LEU A 12 8.97 -2.94 35.20
C LEU A 12 8.21 -3.85 34.20
N GLY A 13 7.85 -5.08 34.59
CA GLY A 13 7.04 -6.00 33.76
C GLY A 13 7.77 -6.58 32.54
N PHE A 14 9.11 -6.54 32.52
CA PHE A 14 9.93 -6.87 31.34
C PHE A 14 10.43 -8.33 31.26
N ILE A 15 9.72 -9.34 31.80
CA ILE A 15 10.26 -10.71 31.81
C ILE A 15 9.24 -11.79 31.39
N THR A 16 9.69 -12.66 30.48
CA THR A 16 9.04 -13.90 30.00
C THR A 16 9.80 -15.16 30.45
N ASP A 17 10.27 -15.22 31.69
CA ASP A 17 11.08 -16.34 32.23
C ASP A 17 10.34 -17.69 32.26
N GLN A 18 9.05 -17.70 31.94
CA GLN A 18 8.20 -18.89 31.82
C GLN A 18 7.59 -19.07 30.43
N ALA A 19 8.23 -18.55 29.37
CA ALA A 19 7.82 -18.91 28.01
C ALA A 19 8.25 -20.35 27.74
N ASP A 20 7.35 -21.31 27.96
CA ASP A 20 7.49 -22.68 27.47
C ASP A 20 7.51 -22.64 25.92
N PRO A 21 8.64 -22.97 25.27
CA PRO A 21 8.76 -22.89 23.80
C PRO A 21 7.81 -23.86 23.07
N ASN A 22 7.31 -24.88 23.77
CA ASN A 22 6.56 -25.97 23.16
C ASN A 22 5.04 -25.88 23.39
N ALA A 23 4.57 -24.96 24.24
CA ALA A 23 3.18 -25.00 24.70
C ALA A 23 2.24 -23.97 24.05
N PHE A 24 2.72 -22.85 23.48
CA PHE A 24 1.78 -21.77 23.13
C PHE A 24 2.13 -21.02 21.86
N VAL A 25 1.63 -21.54 20.74
CA VAL A 25 1.02 -20.72 19.67
C VAL A 25 -0.09 -21.53 18.99
N SER A 26 0.11 -22.84 18.75
CA SER A 26 -0.82 -23.68 17.96
C SER A 26 -2.28 -23.68 18.44
N GLN A 27 -2.54 -23.53 19.75
CA GLN A 27 -3.91 -23.50 20.30
C GLN A 27 -4.58 -22.12 20.32
N SER A 28 -3.84 -21.04 20.03
CA SER A 28 -4.39 -19.69 19.82
C SER A 28 -4.63 -19.40 18.33
N LEU A 29 -4.15 -20.27 17.43
CA LEU A 29 -3.98 -19.97 16.01
C LEU A 29 -5.05 -20.61 15.10
N ASP A 30 -5.97 -21.42 15.62
CA ASP A 30 -6.91 -22.13 14.75
C ASP A 30 -8.33 -22.25 15.35
N PRO A 31 -9.39 -21.88 14.60
CA PRO A 31 -9.37 -21.15 13.33
C PRO A 31 -9.45 -19.63 13.51
N TYR A 32 -8.45 -18.90 13.00
CA TYR A 32 -8.61 -17.46 12.76
C TYR A 32 -9.78 -17.23 11.79
N SER A 33 -10.73 -16.40 12.20
CA SER A 33 -11.79 -15.93 11.32
C SER A 33 -11.20 -15.18 10.11
N TRP A 34 -11.96 -15.12 9.02
CA TRP A 34 -11.58 -14.48 7.77
C TRP A 34 -11.13 -13.01 7.93
N TRP A 35 -11.70 -12.27 8.89
CA TRP A 35 -11.36 -10.86 9.15
C TRP A 35 -9.93 -10.71 9.68
N ALA A 36 -9.37 -11.80 10.21
CA ALA A 36 -7.97 -11.94 10.63
C ALA A 36 -7.16 -12.82 9.66
N GLY A 37 -7.63 -12.98 8.41
CA GLY A 37 -7.12 -13.99 7.47
C GLY A 37 -5.61 -13.93 7.20
N ASN A 38 -5.00 -12.74 7.26
CA ASN A 38 -3.56 -12.59 7.03
C ASN A 38 -2.69 -13.22 8.12
N PHE A 39 -3.22 -13.47 9.33
CA PHE A 39 -2.48 -14.21 10.37
C PHE A 39 -2.15 -15.64 9.94
N ARG A 40 -2.92 -16.23 9.02
CA ARG A 40 -2.68 -17.58 8.47
C ARG A 40 -1.37 -17.69 7.69
N PHE A 41 -0.79 -16.56 7.28
CA PHE A 41 0.43 -16.52 6.50
C PHE A 41 1.69 -16.24 7.32
N VAL A 42 1.58 -16.12 8.66
CA VAL A 42 2.71 -15.79 9.54
C VAL A 42 3.90 -16.72 9.33
N ASP A 43 3.68 -18.03 9.18
CA ASP A 43 4.74 -19.03 8.99
C ASP A 43 4.96 -19.45 7.52
N LEU A 44 4.24 -18.82 6.59
CA LEU A 44 4.31 -19.06 5.15
C LEU A 44 5.14 -17.97 4.47
N SER A 45 6.46 -18.03 4.69
CA SER A 45 7.40 -16.99 4.26
C SER A 45 7.36 -16.66 2.76
N GLY A 46 6.99 -17.59 1.89
CA GLY A 46 6.84 -17.34 0.45
C GLY A 46 5.57 -16.56 0.13
N LYS A 47 4.43 -16.95 0.72
CA LYS A 47 3.17 -16.20 0.56
C LYS A 47 3.25 -14.82 1.19
N LEU A 48 3.87 -14.72 2.37
CA LEU A 48 4.06 -13.46 3.07
C LEU A 48 4.98 -12.53 2.28
N LEU A 49 6.06 -13.04 1.66
CA LEU A 49 6.89 -12.28 0.72
C LEU A 49 6.04 -11.75 -0.45
N GLY A 50 5.21 -12.59 -1.06
CA GLY A 50 4.31 -12.17 -2.14
C GLY A 50 3.35 -11.06 -1.73
N ALA A 51 2.77 -11.14 -0.54
CA ALA A 51 1.91 -10.08 0.01
C ALA A 51 2.66 -8.75 0.18
N HIS A 52 3.89 -8.76 0.71
CA HIS A 52 4.70 -7.56 0.88
C HIS A 52 5.12 -6.93 -0.45
N ILE A 53 5.55 -7.75 -1.43
CA ILE A 53 5.92 -7.24 -2.76
C ILE A 53 4.70 -6.68 -3.49
N ALA A 54 3.55 -7.36 -3.41
CA ALA A 54 2.30 -6.85 -4.01
C ALA A 54 1.87 -5.52 -3.37
N HIS A 55 1.98 -5.39 -2.04
CA HIS A 55 1.70 -4.15 -1.34
C HIS A 55 2.66 -3.03 -1.73
N ALA A 56 3.96 -3.31 -1.87
CA ALA A 56 4.92 -2.35 -2.43
C ALA A 56 4.54 -1.93 -3.86
N GLY A 57 4.07 -2.88 -4.68
CA GLY A 57 3.50 -2.60 -5.99
C GLY A 57 2.33 -1.61 -5.95
N LEU A 58 1.42 -1.73 -4.98
CA LEU A 58 0.30 -0.77 -4.80
C LEU A 58 0.79 0.64 -4.44
N ILE A 59 1.81 0.76 -3.58
CA ILE A 59 2.41 2.06 -3.21
C ILE A 59 3.00 2.73 -4.46
N VAL A 60 3.80 1.98 -5.24
CA VAL A 60 4.46 2.50 -6.44
C VAL A 60 3.44 2.79 -7.56
N LEU A 61 2.38 1.99 -7.66
CA LEU A 61 1.25 2.24 -8.57
C LEU A 61 0.56 3.56 -8.22
N TRP A 62 0.24 3.78 -6.94
CA TRP A 62 -0.38 5.02 -6.48
C TRP A 62 0.51 6.23 -6.78
N ALA A 63 1.81 6.15 -6.46
CA ALA A 63 2.75 7.24 -6.74
C ALA A 63 2.79 7.60 -8.23
N GLY A 64 2.85 6.60 -9.12
CA GLY A 64 2.86 6.84 -10.57
C GLY A 64 1.52 7.36 -11.10
N ALA A 65 0.43 6.68 -10.77
CA ALA A 65 -0.92 7.04 -11.24
C ALA A 65 -1.35 8.42 -10.71
N MET A 66 -1.11 8.71 -9.44
CA MET A 66 -1.48 10.00 -8.84
C MET A 66 -0.61 11.14 -9.38
N THR A 67 0.68 10.92 -9.62
CA THR A 67 1.55 11.94 -10.27
C THR A 67 1.03 12.28 -11.68
N LEU A 68 0.68 11.27 -12.48
CA LEU A 68 0.13 11.48 -13.82
C LEU A 68 -1.27 12.11 -13.78
N PHE A 69 -2.08 11.76 -12.77
CA PHE A 69 -3.37 12.40 -12.54
C PHE A 69 -3.22 13.88 -12.21
N GLU A 70 -2.39 14.23 -11.22
CA GLU A 70 -2.07 15.62 -10.87
C GLU A 70 -1.56 16.38 -12.09
N LEU A 71 -0.62 15.81 -12.84
CA LEU A 71 -0.06 16.42 -14.05
C LEU A 71 -1.13 16.65 -15.14
N SER A 72 -2.10 15.74 -15.30
CA SER A 72 -3.19 15.90 -16.27
C SER A 72 -4.17 17.04 -15.92
N ARG A 73 -4.17 17.47 -14.66
CA ARG A 73 -5.01 18.56 -14.15
C ARG A 73 -4.22 19.85 -13.88
N PHE A 74 -2.90 19.78 -13.90
CA PHE A 74 -2.00 20.88 -13.60
C PHE A 74 -2.13 22.00 -14.65
N ASN A 75 -2.34 23.21 -14.15
CA ASN A 75 -2.32 24.45 -14.91
C ASN A 75 -1.13 25.30 -14.43
N PRO A 76 -0.08 25.49 -15.26
CA PRO A 76 1.10 26.27 -14.87
C PRO A 76 0.83 27.77 -14.71
N SER A 77 -0.32 28.27 -15.17
CA SER A 77 -0.72 29.67 -14.98
C SER A 77 -1.33 29.96 -13.60
N LEU A 78 -1.54 28.93 -12.77
CA LEU A 78 -2.08 29.05 -11.42
C LEU A 78 -1.02 28.61 -10.39
N PRO A 79 -1.02 29.16 -9.16
CA PRO A 79 -0.22 28.64 -8.07
C PRO A 79 -0.49 27.15 -7.81
N MET A 80 0.53 26.39 -7.40
CA MET A 80 0.36 24.97 -7.06
C MET A 80 -0.60 24.77 -5.88
N VAL A 81 -0.59 25.72 -4.94
CA VAL A 81 -1.37 25.69 -3.69
C VAL A 81 -2.88 25.60 -3.96
N ASP A 82 -3.34 26.20 -5.06
CA ASP A 82 -4.77 26.35 -5.36
C ASP A 82 -5.35 25.16 -6.16
N GLN A 83 -4.51 24.18 -6.50
CA GLN A 83 -4.85 23.12 -7.45
C GLN A 83 -5.03 21.74 -6.78
N GLY A 84 -4.93 21.66 -5.46
CA GLY A 84 -5.10 20.40 -4.71
C GLY A 84 -4.00 19.37 -5.01
N LEU A 85 -2.78 19.84 -5.26
CA LEU A 85 -1.63 18.99 -5.61
C LEU A 85 -0.87 18.60 -4.34
N ILE A 86 -0.44 17.35 -4.26
CA ILE A 86 0.44 16.87 -3.19
C ILE A 86 1.72 16.25 -3.70
N LEU A 87 1.76 15.63 -4.89
CA LEU A 87 2.97 14.97 -5.41
C LEU A 87 3.85 15.90 -6.24
N LEU A 88 3.27 16.73 -7.11
CA LEU A 88 4.04 17.70 -7.90
C LEU A 88 4.83 18.68 -7.01
N PRO A 89 4.29 19.21 -5.89
CA PRO A 89 5.06 19.97 -4.90
C PRO A 89 6.31 19.26 -4.37
N HIS A 90 6.26 17.94 -4.16
CA HIS A 90 7.43 17.18 -3.69
C HIS A 90 8.52 17.11 -4.78
N LEU A 91 8.12 16.94 -6.04
CA LEU A 91 9.06 16.94 -7.17
C LEU A 91 9.68 18.34 -7.38
N ALA A 92 8.87 19.40 -7.28
CA ALA A 92 9.35 20.78 -7.36
C ALA A 92 10.33 21.11 -6.22
N SER A 93 10.07 20.65 -4.99
CA SER A 93 10.98 20.83 -3.84
C SER A 93 12.35 20.16 -4.06
N LEU A 94 12.39 19.07 -4.84
CA LEU A 94 13.64 18.43 -5.28
C LEU A 94 14.38 19.21 -6.40
N GLY A 95 13.91 20.40 -6.77
CA GLY A 95 14.47 21.22 -7.83
C GLY A 95 14.22 20.66 -9.23
N ILE A 96 13.21 19.81 -9.41
CA ILE A 96 12.91 19.18 -10.70
C ILE A 96 11.88 20.05 -11.43
N GLY A 97 12.16 20.45 -12.67
CA GLY A 97 11.20 21.15 -13.52
C GLY A 97 10.82 22.57 -13.07
N VAL A 98 11.53 23.12 -12.09
CA VAL A 98 11.25 24.41 -11.47
C VAL A 98 12.40 25.38 -11.70
N GLY A 99 12.08 26.65 -11.92
CA GLY A 99 13.04 27.75 -12.03
C GLY A 99 12.86 28.77 -10.91
N THR A 100 13.31 30.00 -11.17
CA THR A 100 13.23 31.12 -10.22
C THR A 100 11.78 31.41 -9.81
N ASP A 101 11.62 31.87 -8.58
CA ASP A 101 10.35 32.16 -7.90
C ASP A 101 9.39 30.94 -7.81
N GLY A 102 9.91 29.73 -7.98
CA GLY A 102 9.12 28.50 -7.93
C GLY A 102 8.26 28.28 -9.18
N VAL A 103 8.52 29.01 -10.28
CA VAL A 103 7.79 28.84 -11.54
C VAL A 103 8.15 27.50 -12.18
N ILE A 104 7.12 26.74 -12.58
CA ILE A 104 7.32 25.45 -13.27
C ILE A 104 7.65 25.70 -14.73
N VAL A 105 8.89 25.40 -15.12
CA VAL A 105 9.44 25.66 -16.46
C VAL A 105 9.42 24.42 -17.34
N ASP A 106 9.42 23.21 -16.77
CA ASP A 106 9.40 21.96 -17.51
C ASP A 106 8.66 20.86 -16.74
N THR A 107 7.58 20.35 -17.34
CA THR A 107 6.76 19.27 -16.75
C THR A 107 7.13 17.88 -17.28
N TYR A 108 8.00 17.78 -18.28
CA TYR A 108 8.40 16.49 -18.85
C TYR A 108 9.06 15.55 -17.81
N PRO A 109 9.94 16.02 -16.90
CA PRO A 109 10.46 15.19 -15.83
C PRO A 109 9.37 14.60 -14.92
N TYR A 110 8.30 15.36 -14.63
CA TYR A 110 7.18 14.86 -13.82
C TYR A 110 6.44 13.72 -14.52
N PHE A 111 6.20 13.87 -15.83
CA PHE A 111 5.62 12.82 -16.65
C PHE A 111 6.50 11.56 -16.63
N MET A 112 7.81 11.70 -16.85
CA MET A 112 8.75 10.58 -16.87
C MET A 112 8.83 9.86 -15.53
N ILE A 113 8.85 10.61 -14.41
CA ILE A 113 8.84 10.03 -13.06
C ILE A 113 7.53 9.29 -12.81
N GLY A 114 6.39 9.86 -13.20
CA GLY A 114 5.08 9.22 -13.10
C GLY A 114 5.01 7.90 -13.88
N ILE A 115 5.49 7.89 -15.13
CA ILE A 115 5.57 6.68 -15.97
C ILE A 115 6.52 5.64 -15.39
N LEU A 116 7.69 6.05 -14.90
CA LEU A 116 8.66 5.12 -14.32
C LEU A 116 8.08 4.40 -13.11
N HIS A 117 7.39 5.11 -12.22
CA HIS A 117 6.69 4.51 -11.08
C HIS A 117 5.56 3.59 -11.55
N LEU A 118 4.74 4.02 -12.51
CA LEU A 118 3.64 3.22 -13.04
C LEU A 118 4.14 1.89 -13.65
N VAL A 119 5.17 1.92 -14.49
CA VAL A 119 5.74 0.71 -15.10
C VAL A 119 6.41 -0.18 -14.06
N SER A 120 7.17 0.40 -13.12
CA SER A 120 7.81 -0.36 -12.04
C SER A 120 6.79 -1.09 -11.15
N SER A 121 5.61 -0.49 -10.94
CA SER A 121 4.53 -1.11 -10.18
C SER A 121 4.01 -2.40 -10.80
N ALA A 122 4.02 -2.51 -12.14
CA ALA A 122 3.58 -3.71 -12.83
C ALA A 122 4.58 -4.87 -12.61
N VAL A 123 5.88 -4.56 -12.58
CA VAL A 123 6.94 -5.54 -12.28
C VAL A 123 6.81 -6.04 -10.84
N LEU A 124 6.62 -5.13 -9.87
CA LEU A 124 6.38 -5.48 -8.47
C LEU A 124 5.08 -6.29 -8.32
N GLY A 125 3.99 -5.87 -8.95
CA GLY A 125 2.71 -6.59 -8.94
C GLY A 125 2.83 -8.01 -9.48
N ALA A 126 3.54 -8.20 -10.61
CA ALA A 126 3.81 -9.51 -11.17
C ALA A 126 4.62 -10.40 -10.21
N GLY A 127 5.69 -9.88 -9.61
CA GLY A 127 6.48 -10.58 -8.60
C GLY A 127 5.66 -10.94 -7.35
N GLY A 128 4.83 -10.02 -6.86
CA GLY A 128 3.96 -10.23 -5.72
C GLY A 128 2.92 -11.33 -5.96
N ILE A 129 2.24 -11.30 -7.12
CA ILE A 129 1.28 -12.34 -7.51
C ILE A 129 1.97 -13.70 -7.68
N TYR A 130 3.15 -13.72 -8.29
CA TYR A 130 3.93 -14.95 -8.42
C TYR A 130 4.21 -15.56 -7.05
N HIS A 131 4.81 -14.82 -6.13
CA HIS A 131 5.15 -15.36 -4.81
C HIS A 131 3.93 -15.68 -3.93
N ALA A 132 2.82 -14.95 -4.07
CA ALA A 132 1.62 -15.21 -3.30
C ALA A 132 0.83 -16.45 -3.76
N VAL A 133 0.80 -16.71 -5.08
CA VAL A 133 -0.13 -17.67 -5.70
C VAL A 133 0.55 -18.83 -6.43
N LEU A 134 1.73 -18.62 -7.02
CA LEU A 134 2.41 -19.59 -7.88
C LEU A 134 3.68 -20.18 -7.27
N GLY A 135 4.42 -19.37 -6.50
CA GLY A 135 5.66 -19.75 -5.85
C GLY A 135 5.46 -20.70 -4.67
N PRO A 136 6.56 -21.21 -4.09
CA PRO A 136 6.50 -22.05 -2.91
C PRO A 136 5.90 -21.30 -1.71
N GLU A 137 5.06 -21.97 -0.92
CA GLU A 137 4.38 -21.32 0.20
C GLU A 137 5.34 -20.92 1.33
N LYS A 138 6.40 -21.71 1.52
CA LYS A 138 7.50 -21.47 2.47
C LYS A 138 8.84 -21.55 1.73
N LEU A 139 9.72 -20.60 2.01
CA LEU A 139 11.06 -20.51 1.41
C LEU A 139 12.06 -21.37 2.18
N ASP A 140 13.04 -21.93 1.49
CA ASP A 140 14.11 -22.74 2.09
C ASP A 140 14.98 -21.89 3.04
N PRO A 141 15.11 -22.27 4.33
CA PRO A 141 15.97 -21.59 5.30
C PRO A 141 17.45 -21.45 4.88
N LYS A 142 17.97 -22.37 4.06
CA LYS A 142 19.34 -22.27 3.51
C LYS A 142 19.50 -21.11 2.52
N GLY A 143 18.40 -20.62 1.96
CA GLY A 143 18.34 -19.43 1.10
C GLY A 143 17.61 -18.26 1.78
N PHE A 144 16.46 -17.91 1.21
CA PHE A 144 15.64 -16.77 1.62
C PHE A 144 14.64 -17.07 2.75
N GLY A 145 14.50 -18.33 3.16
CA GLY A 145 13.68 -18.72 4.30
C GLY A 145 14.20 -18.17 5.62
N TYR A 146 13.29 -18.00 6.57
CA TYR A 146 13.59 -17.52 7.91
C TYR A 146 12.59 -18.08 8.92
N ASP A 147 12.98 -18.05 10.19
CA ASP A 147 12.13 -18.28 11.35
C ASP A 147 12.10 -16.97 12.16
N TRP A 148 10.93 -16.54 12.60
CA TRP A 148 10.78 -15.33 13.43
C TRP A 148 11.57 -15.40 14.74
N ALA A 149 11.79 -16.60 15.27
CA ALA A 149 12.59 -16.84 16.46
C ALA A 149 14.11 -16.82 16.19
N ASP A 150 14.55 -16.95 14.93
CA ASP A 150 15.97 -16.85 14.56
C ASP A 150 16.43 -15.39 14.58
N ARG A 151 16.94 -14.99 15.75
CA ARG A 151 17.39 -13.63 16.04
C ARG A 151 18.57 -13.21 15.15
N ARG A 152 19.42 -14.16 14.73
CA ARG A 152 20.56 -13.86 13.84
C ARG A 152 20.06 -13.58 12.42
N LYS A 153 19.11 -14.38 11.92
CA LYS A 153 18.50 -14.13 10.61
C LYS A 153 17.69 -12.82 10.62
N MET A 154 16.94 -12.53 11.68
CA MET A 154 16.17 -11.28 11.81
C MET A 154 17.08 -10.05 11.80
N THR A 155 18.18 -10.06 12.57
CA THR A 155 19.16 -8.96 12.57
C THR A 155 19.90 -8.83 11.25
N THR A 156 20.18 -9.93 10.56
CA THR A 156 20.78 -9.91 9.21
C THR A 156 19.84 -9.24 8.21
N ILE A 157 18.55 -9.60 8.18
CA ILE A 157 17.56 -8.99 7.30
C ILE A 157 17.39 -7.50 7.63
N LEU A 158 17.26 -7.14 8.92
CA LEU A 158 17.23 -5.74 9.36
C LEU A 158 18.45 -4.97 8.86
N GLY A 159 19.65 -5.54 9.03
CA GLY A 159 20.89 -4.88 8.66
C GLY A 159 21.01 -4.62 7.15
N ILE A 160 20.57 -5.56 6.31
CA ILE A 160 20.50 -5.35 4.86
C ILE A 160 19.58 -4.17 4.52
N HIS A 161 18.38 -4.10 5.13
CA HIS A 161 17.45 -3.00 4.88
C HIS A 161 17.99 -1.66 5.39
N LEU A 162 18.69 -1.64 6.52
CA LEU A 162 19.36 -0.42 7.01
C LEU A 162 20.42 0.09 6.03
N VAL A 163 21.22 -0.80 5.44
CA VAL A 163 22.17 -0.41 4.37
C VAL A 163 21.42 0.21 3.18
N LEU A 164 20.33 -0.42 2.72
CA LEU A 164 19.51 0.11 1.62
C LEU A 164 18.89 1.48 1.93
N LEU A 165 18.39 1.68 3.16
CA LEU A 165 17.87 2.97 3.63
C LEU A 165 18.98 4.02 3.69
N GLY A 166 20.17 3.65 4.14
CA GLY A 166 21.33 4.54 4.15
C GLY A 166 21.75 4.97 2.74
N VAL A 167 21.75 4.05 1.77
CA VAL A 167 21.93 4.39 0.35
C VAL A 167 20.84 5.34 -0.13
N GLY A 168 19.58 5.11 0.24
CA GLY A 168 18.46 6.01 -0.08
C GLY A 168 18.67 7.44 0.43
N ALA A 169 19.13 7.61 1.67
CA ALA A 169 19.46 8.92 2.23
C ALA A 169 20.59 9.62 1.45
N LEU A 170 21.62 8.86 1.03
CA LEU A 170 22.73 9.40 0.23
C LEU A 170 22.34 9.73 -1.21
N LEU A 171 21.27 9.15 -1.76
CA LEU A 171 20.74 9.58 -3.07
C LEU A 171 20.19 11.01 -3.02
N LEU A 172 19.59 11.44 -1.90
CA LEU A 172 19.21 12.84 -1.73
C LEU A 172 20.44 13.75 -1.65
N VAL A 173 21.49 13.32 -0.95
CA VAL A 173 22.77 14.06 -0.90
C VAL A 173 23.37 14.19 -2.30
N LEU A 174 23.36 13.10 -3.08
CA LEU A 174 23.83 13.10 -4.47
C LEU A 174 23.04 14.10 -5.32
N LYS A 175 21.70 14.09 -5.20
CA LYS A 175 20.82 15.05 -5.87
C LYS A 175 21.16 16.49 -5.51
N ALA A 176 21.26 16.78 -4.21
CA ALA A 176 21.43 18.13 -3.70
C ALA A 176 22.83 18.72 -4.00
N ALA A 177 23.89 17.92 -3.88
CA ALA A 177 25.26 18.41 -4.02
C ALA A 177 25.81 18.30 -5.45
N PHE A 178 25.30 17.37 -6.27
CA PHE A 178 25.92 17.06 -7.57
C PHE A 178 24.95 16.99 -8.75
N VAL A 179 23.65 16.74 -8.54
CA VAL A 179 22.68 16.53 -9.64
C VAL A 179 21.57 17.56 -9.60
N GLY A 180 21.86 18.76 -10.10
CA GLY A 180 20.88 19.81 -10.31
C GLY A 180 20.38 20.51 -9.04
N GLY A 181 20.70 20.04 -7.83
CA GLY A 181 20.43 20.78 -6.60
C GLY A 181 19.04 20.54 -6.01
N LEU A 182 18.62 21.42 -5.09
CA LEU A 182 17.29 21.46 -4.49
C LEU A 182 16.73 22.87 -4.62
N TYR A 183 15.41 23.02 -4.55
CA TYR A 183 14.78 24.33 -4.48
C TYR A 183 15.06 24.95 -3.10
N ASP A 184 15.63 26.15 -3.07
CA ASP A 184 15.88 26.91 -1.85
C ASP A 184 14.90 28.10 -1.76
N PRO A 185 13.95 28.08 -0.80
CA PRO A 185 13.01 29.18 -0.63
C PRO A 185 13.67 30.50 -0.18
N THR A 186 14.87 30.48 0.40
CA THR A 186 15.57 31.71 0.83
C THR A 186 16.03 32.57 -0.36
N ILE A 187 16.42 31.92 -1.46
CA ILE A 187 16.80 32.60 -2.71
C ILE A 187 15.74 32.48 -3.82
N ALA A 188 14.65 31.77 -3.52
CA ALA A 188 13.58 31.45 -4.45
C ALA A 188 14.07 30.81 -5.77
N ASP A 189 15.06 29.93 -5.71
CA ASP A 189 15.60 29.26 -6.90
C ASP A 189 16.22 27.90 -6.56
N VAL A 190 16.48 27.11 -7.59
CA VAL A 190 17.20 25.84 -7.47
C VAL A 190 18.70 26.10 -7.36
N ARG A 191 19.34 25.53 -6.35
CA ARG A 191 20.80 25.60 -6.19
C ARG A 191 21.43 24.29 -5.75
N LEU A 192 22.70 24.15 -6.09
CA LEU A 192 23.56 23.10 -5.54
C LEU A 192 23.92 23.43 -4.09
N VAL A 193 23.88 22.42 -3.22
CA VAL A 193 24.34 22.52 -1.84
C VAL A 193 25.80 22.11 -1.79
N THR A 194 26.69 23.09 -1.86
CA THR A 194 28.15 22.88 -2.00
C THR A 194 28.88 22.72 -0.67
N GLN A 195 28.28 23.16 0.44
CA GLN A 195 28.87 23.11 1.77
C GLN A 195 27.91 22.47 2.81
N PRO A 196 27.56 21.18 2.68
CA PRO A 196 26.75 20.51 3.69
C PRO A 196 27.36 20.61 5.10
N THR A 197 26.51 20.80 6.11
CA THR A 197 26.95 20.89 7.50
C THR A 197 27.36 19.52 8.04
N PHE A 198 28.64 19.36 8.38
CA PHE A 198 29.13 18.15 9.05
C PHE A 198 29.28 18.27 10.56
N ASN A 199 29.16 19.46 11.13
CA ASN A 199 29.34 19.67 12.57
C ASN A 199 28.30 18.86 13.38
N PRO A 200 28.72 17.84 14.15
CA PRO A 200 27.78 16.98 14.88
C PRO A 200 27.00 17.74 15.95
N LEU A 201 27.59 18.77 16.56
CA LEU A 201 26.89 19.58 17.57
C LEU A 201 25.71 20.33 16.96
N ARG A 202 25.85 20.79 15.70
CA ARG A 202 24.74 21.42 14.98
C ARG A 202 23.68 20.38 14.60
N ILE A 203 24.09 19.28 13.95
CA ILE A 203 23.16 18.26 13.43
C ILE A 203 22.39 17.57 14.57
N PHE A 204 23.08 17.09 15.61
CA PHE A 204 22.42 16.43 16.74
C PHE A 204 21.77 17.42 17.71
N GLY A 205 22.15 18.71 17.67
CA GLY A 205 21.46 19.77 18.40
C GLY A 205 19.98 19.83 18.05
N TYR A 206 19.63 19.73 16.76
CA TYR A 206 18.25 19.73 16.29
C TYR A 206 17.38 18.62 16.92
N VAL A 207 17.96 17.46 17.24
CA VAL A 207 17.25 16.32 17.87
C VAL A 207 16.71 16.70 19.26
N VAL A 208 17.41 17.60 19.97
CA VAL A 208 17.06 18.06 21.32
C VAL A 208 16.56 19.53 21.33
N GLY A 209 16.29 20.09 20.15
CA GLY A 209 15.77 21.45 20.01
C GLY A 209 16.80 22.57 20.10
N ILE A 210 18.10 22.26 20.08
CA ILE A 210 19.16 23.27 20.02
C ILE A 210 19.41 23.61 18.54
N THR A 211 19.06 24.84 18.15
CA THR A 211 19.20 25.35 16.79
C THR A 211 20.20 26.51 16.75
N PRO A 212 20.65 26.97 15.56
CA PRO A 212 21.48 28.17 15.45
C PRO A 212 20.84 29.43 16.09
N ASP A 213 19.50 29.49 16.14
CA ASP A 213 18.73 30.62 16.68
C ASP A 213 18.38 30.45 18.17
N GLY A 214 18.83 29.36 18.81
CA GLY A 214 18.58 29.05 20.21
C GLY A 214 17.74 27.77 20.42
N TRP A 215 17.24 27.57 21.64
CA TRP A 215 16.44 26.41 21.99
C TRP A 215 14.97 26.60 21.58
N THR A 216 14.37 25.58 20.96
CA THR A 216 12.97 25.60 20.50
C THR A 216 12.29 24.24 20.65
N LEU A 217 10.97 24.26 20.92
CA LEU A 217 10.11 23.09 20.92
C LEU A 217 9.89 22.50 19.52
N GLN A 218 10.22 23.24 18.46
CA GLN A 218 10.12 22.74 17.09
C GLN A 218 11.10 21.60 16.80
N GLY A 219 12.19 21.46 17.57
CA GLY A 219 13.17 20.40 17.36
C GLY A 219 13.76 20.45 15.96
N MET A 220 13.79 19.29 15.31
CA MET A 220 14.25 19.14 13.92
C MET A 220 13.38 19.91 12.90
N ALA A 221 12.11 20.22 13.21
CA ALA A 221 11.25 21.00 12.31
C ALA A 221 11.68 22.48 12.20
N ALA A 222 12.59 22.94 13.06
CA ALA A 222 13.17 24.29 12.99
C ALA A 222 14.31 24.43 11.97
N VAL A 223 14.68 23.37 11.26
CA VAL A 223 15.73 23.45 10.23
C VAL A 223 15.37 24.50 9.18
N ASN A 224 16.25 25.47 8.95
CA ASN A 224 15.94 26.67 8.18
C ASN A 224 16.88 26.90 6.98
N ASN A 225 17.76 25.94 6.69
CA ASN A 225 18.71 26.01 5.57
C ASN A 225 18.97 24.60 5.00
N LEU A 226 19.36 24.54 3.72
CA LEU A 226 19.57 23.27 3.02
C LEU A 226 20.88 22.58 3.41
N GLU A 227 21.89 23.32 3.86
CA GLU A 227 23.18 22.78 4.30
C GLU A 227 23.02 21.82 5.47
N ASP A 228 22.17 22.17 6.44
CA ASP A 228 21.84 21.34 7.60
C ASP A 228 20.96 20.15 7.21
N VAL A 229 20.01 20.33 6.26
CA VAL A 229 19.20 19.23 5.71
C VAL A 229 20.09 18.18 5.04
N VAL A 230 20.95 18.60 4.11
CA VAL A 230 21.84 17.70 3.37
C VAL A 230 22.89 17.10 4.30
N GLY A 231 23.48 17.90 5.19
CA GLY A 231 24.43 17.44 6.20
C GLY A 231 23.84 16.38 7.13
N GLY A 232 22.60 16.58 7.59
CA GLY A 232 21.86 15.59 8.37
C GLY A 232 21.65 14.28 7.61
N HIS A 233 21.32 14.33 6.31
CA HIS A 233 21.18 13.13 5.50
C HIS A 233 22.50 12.38 5.26
N VAL A 234 23.65 13.09 5.26
CA VAL A 234 24.96 12.42 5.27
C VAL A 234 25.16 11.63 6.57
N TRP A 235 24.85 12.25 7.72
CA TRP A 235 24.92 11.56 9.01
C TRP A 235 23.98 10.35 9.09
N ILE A 236 22.73 10.50 8.67
CA ILE A 236 21.76 9.39 8.66
C ILE A 236 22.20 8.29 7.68
N GLY A 237 22.69 8.64 6.49
CA GLY A 237 23.25 7.69 5.54
C GLY A 237 24.37 6.85 6.14
N ALA A 238 25.33 7.51 6.80
CA ALA A 238 26.44 6.83 7.48
C ALA A 238 25.97 5.96 8.66
N ILE A 239 25.09 6.48 9.52
CA ILE A 239 24.55 5.75 10.68
C ILE A 239 23.80 4.48 10.22
N CYS A 240 22.95 4.59 9.21
CA CYS A 240 22.18 3.46 8.68
C CYS A 240 23.09 2.42 8.03
N ILE A 241 24.11 2.81 7.25
CA ILE A 241 25.05 1.86 6.63
C ILE A 241 25.89 1.16 7.70
N LEU A 242 26.51 1.91 8.61
CA LEU A 242 27.36 1.34 9.66
C LEU A 242 26.55 0.46 10.63
N GLY A 243 25.37 0.93 11.04
CA GLY A 243 24.43 0.15 11.85
C GLY A 243 23.93 -1.10 11.13
N GLY A 244 23.70 -1.00 9.82
CA GLY A 244 23.32 -2.14 8.98
C GLY A 244 24.40 -3.21 8.90
N ILE A 245 25.65 -2.82 8.65
CA ILE A 245 26.82 -3.72 8.67
C ILE A 245 26.97 -4.36 10.06
N TRP A 246 26.85 -3.56 11.12
CA TRP A 246 26.87 -4.06 12.50
C TRP A 246 25.80 -5.13 12.74
N HIS A 247 24.55 -4.88 12.34
CA HIS A 247 23.46 -5.85 12.52
C HIS A 247 23.60 -7.11 11.66
N ILE A 248 24.24 -7.04 10.49
CA ILE A 248 24.59 -8.22 9.69
C ILE A 248 25.66 -9.06 10.40
N GLN A 249 26.63 -8.42 11.03
CA GLN A 249 27.80 -9.08 11.62
C GLN A 249 27.57 -9.56 13.05
N THR A 250 26.60 -8.99 13.78
CA THR A 250 26.36 -9.28 15.20
C THR A 250 25.04 -9.97 15.46
N GLU A 251 24.84 -10.42 16.69
CA GLU A 251 23.56 -10.96 17.16
C GLU A 251 23.13 -10.25 18.44
N PRO A 252 21.83 -10.24 18.79
CA PRO A 252 21.37 -9.60 20.01
C PRO A 252 22.08 -10.17 21.25
N THR A 253 22.58 -9.29 22.11
CA THR A 253 23.23 -9.65 23.38
C THR A 253 22.21 -10.16 24.39
N LYS A 254 22.68 -10.77 25.50
CA LYS A 254 21.79 -11.34 26.53
C LYS A 254 20.78 -10.33 27.11
N TRP A 255 21.19 -9.09 27.32
CA TRP A 255 20.30 -8.05 27.85
C TRP A 255 19.16 -7.72 26.88
N ALA A 256 19.47 -7.59 25.58
CA ALA A 256 18.46 -7.31 24.54
C ALA A 256 17.53 -8.52 24.38
N LYS A 257 18.10 -9.73 24.39
CA LYS A 257 17.35 -10.99 24.35
C LYS A 257 16.33 -11.09 25.49
N GLY A 258 16.65 -10.60 26.69
CA GLY A 258 15.75 -10.61 27.84
C GLY A 258 14.72 -9.49 27.88
N LEU A 259 14.90 -8.41 27.11
CA LEU A 259 13.99 -7.25 27.12
C LEU A 259 12.86 -7.35 26.09
N PHE A 260 13.14 -7.93 24.92
CA PHE A 260 12.21 -7.97 23.79
C PHE A 260 11.45 -9.30 23.68
N VAL A 261 10.26 -9.23 23.08
CA VAL A 261 9.52 -10.40 22.61
C VAL A 261 9.96 -10.69 21.18
N TRP A 262 10.36 -11.94 20.91
CA TRP A 262 10.95 -12.35 19.63
C TRP A 262 9.94 -13.15 18.81
N SER A 263 9.00 -12.44 18.18
CA SER A 263 7.98 -13.03 17.30
C SER A 263 7.61 -12.07 16.17
N GLY A 264 7.08 -12.59 15.07
CA GLY A 264 6.67 -11.77 13.92
C GLY A 264 5.66 -10.66 14.30
N GLU A 265 4.71 -10.97 15.19
CA GLU A 265 3.74 -9.98 15.68
C GLU A 265 4.38 -8.90 16.57
N ALA A 266 5.38 -9.26 17.39
CA ALA A 266 6.10 -8.28 18.19
C ALA A 266 6.91 -7.32 17.28
N TYR A 267 7.59 -7.84 16.26
CA TYR A 267 8.32 -7.02 15.29
C TYR A 267 7.40 -6.08 14.50
N LEU A 268 6.21 -6.56 14.12
CA LEU A 268 5.15 -5.73 13.54
C LEU A 268 4.76 -4.60 14.51
N ALA A 269 4.48 -4.92 15.77
CA ALA A 269 4.11 -3.93 16.78
C ALA A 269 5.20 -2.86 16.98
N TYR A 270 6.47 -3.25 17.04
CA TYR A 270 7.58 -2.28 17.16
C TYR A 270 7.65 -1.34 15.96
N SER A 271 7.44 -1.88 14.76
CA SER A 271 7.43 -1.10 13.52
C SER A 271 6.23 -0.15 13.45
N GLN A 272 5.06 -0.57 13.92
CA GLN A 272 3.86 0.27 14.00
C GLN A 272 4.06 1.48 14.92
N ALA A 273 4.70 1.30 16.08
CA ALA A 273 5.06 2.42 16.95
C ALA A 273 6.03 3.39 16.28
N ALA A 274 7.06 2.86 15.61
CA ALA A 274 8.04 3.69 14.90
C ALA A 274 7.38 4.51 13.78
N ILE A 275 6.50 3.91 12.98
CA ILE A 275 5.78 4.62 11.91
C ILE A 275 4.75 5.60 12.48
N ALA A 276 4.08 5.28 13.60
CA ALA A 276 3.21 6.24 14.28
C ALA A 276 3.98 7.49 14.73
N TYR A 277 5.14 7.31 15.37
CA TYR A 277 6.03 8.41 15.72
C TYR A 277 6.44 9.23 14.48
N MET A 278 6.89 8.56 13.40
CA MET A 278 7.25 9.23 12.15
C MET A 278 6.06 9.98 11.52
N GLY A 279 4.84 9.45 11.59
CA GLY A 279 3.64 10.09 11.07
C GLY A 279 3.25 11.34 11.86
N PHE A 280 3.23 11.30 13.19
CA PHE A 280 3.01 12.50 14.00
C PHE A 280 4.10 13.55 13.77
N PHE A 281 5.35 13.11 13.66
CA PHE A 281 6.46 13.99 13.37
C PHE A 281 6.35 14.63 11.97
N ALA A 282 6.00 13.84 10.94
CA ALA A 282 5.77 14.33 9.58
C ALA A 282 4.60 15.32 9.51
N ALA A 283 3.51 15.06 10.24
CA ALA A 283 2.38 15.99 10.34
C ALA A 283 2.80 17.35 10.91
N TYR A 284 3.61 17.33 11.98
CA TYR A 284 4.15 18.56 12.55
C TYR A 284 5.14 19.25 11.60
N PHE A 285 5.99 18.48 10.92
CA PHE A 285 7.00 19.01 9.99
C PHE A 285 6.35 19.75 8.81
N VAL A 286 5.34 19.17 8.16
CA VAL A 286 4.64 19.82 7.04
C VAL A 286 3.86 21.06 7.48
N TRP A 287 3.41 21.09 8.73
CA TRP A 287 2.71 22.23 9.31
C TRP A 287 3.65 23.40 9.63
N ALA A 288 4.81 23.11 10.21
CA ALA A 288 5.69 24.12 10.82
C ALA A 288 6.89 24.55 9.95
N ASN A 289 7.35 23.73 9.01
CA ASN A 289 8.60 23.99 8.29
C ASN A 289 8.35 24.63 6.92
N GLY A 290 8.99 25.78 6.67
CA GLY A 290 8.95 26.49 5.38
C GLY A 290 10.14 26.18 4.45
N THR A 291 11.11 25.38 4.89
CA THR A 291 12.36 25.11 4.15
C THR A 291 12.23 23.90 3.24
N VAL A 292 11.91 22.72 3.81
CA VAL A 292 11.72 21.48 3.02
C VAL A 292 10.28 21.29 2.54
N TYR A 293 9.36 22.13 3.04
CA TYR A 293 8.05 22.36 2.46
C TYR A 293 7.95 23.86 2.10
N PRO A 294 8.48 24.30 0.94
CA PRO A 294 8.44 25.71 0.54
C PRO A 294 7.02 26.27 0.43
N GLU A 295 6.79 27.47 0.94
CA GLU A 295 5.45 28.09 0.93
C GLU A 295 4.87 28.29 -0.48
N VAL A 296 5.73 28.53 -1.47
CA VAL A 296 5.34 28.66 -2.88
C VAL A 296 4.64 27.42 -3.43
N PHE A 297 4.95 26.22 -2.92
CA PHE A 297 4.35 24.97 -3.39
C PHE A 297 3.25 24.46 -2.47
N TYR A 298 3.37 24.68 -1.16
CA TYR A 298 2.49 24.08 -0.15
C TYR A 298 1.54 25.06 0.55
N GLY A 299 1.72 26.36 0.33
CA GLY A 299 1.01 27.45 1.01
C GLY A 299 1.77 27.92 2.26
N PRO A 300 1.31 29.01 2.90
CA PRO A 300 1.95 29.58 4.08
C PRO A 300 2.05 28.58 5.24
N VAL A 301 3.12 28.66 6.03
CA VAL A 301 3.27 27.82 7.23
C VAL A 301 2.18 28.12 8.26
N ALA A 302 1.79 27.11 9.02
CA ALA A 302 0.76 27.21 10.05
C ALA A 302 -0.61 27.77 9.58
N THR A 303 -0.92 27.65 8.29
CA THR A 303 -2.17 28.14 7.70
C THR A 303 -3.01 27.00 7.16
N THR A 304 -4.26 26.91 7.64
CA THR A 304 -5.21 25.86 7.22
C THR A 304 -5.79 26.10 5.84
N THR A 305 -6.14 27.36 5.55
CA THR A 305 -6.79 27.77 4.30
C THR A 305 -6.20 29.06 3.76
N VAL A 306 -6.09 29.17 2.44
CA VAL A 306 -5.79 30.42 1.72
C VAL A 306 -6.99 30.71 0.83
N ASP A 307 -7.60 31.89 0.97
CA ASP A 307 -8.77 32.33 0.19
C ASP A 307 -9.93 31.30 0.16
N GLY A 308 -10.16 30.61 1.28
CA GLY A 308 -11.21 29.60 1.42
C GLY A 308 -10.85 28.21 0.85
N VAL A 309 -9.66 28.04 0.27
CA VAL A 309 -9.13 26.76 -0.23
C VAL A 309 -8.24 26.10 0.82
N ILE A 310 -8.46 24.82 1.09
CA ILE A 310 -7.64 24.02 2.03
C ILE A 310 -6.25 23.81 1.43
N THR A 311 -5.21 24.18 2.18
CA THR A 311 -3.82 24.10 1.73
C THR A 311 -3.34 22.64 1.61
N PRO A 312 -2.41 22.31 0.70
CA PRO A 312 -1.73 21.02 0.68
C PRO A 312 -1.13 20.62 2.03
N ARG A 313 -0.61 21.58 2.82
CA ARG A 313 -0.13 21.32 4.19
C ARG A 313 -1.19 20.70 5.07
N THR A 314 -2.40 21.24 5.02
CA THR A 314 -3.51 20.77 5.85
C THR A 314 -3.93 19.36 5.46
N TRP A 315 -4.01 19.07 4.15
CA TRP A 315 -4.30 17.71 3.67
C TRP A 315 -3.25 16.70 4.13
N LEU A 316 -1.97 17.01 3.95
CA LEU A 316 -0.87 16.15 4.37
C LEU A 316 -0.83 15.97 5.89
N MET A 317 -0.96 17.05 6.66
CA MET A 317 -0.98 17.01 8.12
C MET A 317 -2.12 16.12 8.65
N LEU A 318 -3.35 16.34 8.19
CA LEU A 318 -4.52 15.58 8.66
C LEU A 318 -4.39 14.10 8.31
N PHE A 319 -3.95 13.79 7.08
CA PHE A 319 -3.70 12.42 6.67
C PHE A 319 -2.69 11.74 7.61
N GLN A 320 -1.56 12.39 7.87
CA GLN A 320 -0.51 11.83 8.72
C GLN A 320 -0.96 11.63 10.17
N VAL A 321 -1.70 12.58 10.76
CA VAL A 321 -2.24 12.44 12.13
C VAL A 321 -3.21 11.27 12.24
N ILE A 322 -4.12 11.12 11.27
CA ILE A 322 -5.13 10.04 11.28
C ILE A 322 -4.43 8.68 11.19
N PHE A 323 -3.55 8.49 10.21
CA PHE A 323 -2.87 7.21 10.02
C PHE A 323 -1.87 6.91 11.14
N ALA A 324 -1.16 7.90 11.67
CA ALA A 324 -0.28 7.73 12.84
C ALA A 324 -1.07 7.25 14.06
N SER A 325 -2.26 7.81 14.30
CA SER A 325 -3.14 7.41 15.40
C SER A 325 -3.64 5.97 15.24
N LEU A 326 -4.03 5.56 14.02
CA LEU A 326 -4.43 4.19 13.73
C LEU A 326 -3.28 3.19 13.92
N LEU A 327 -2.06 3.55 13.48
CA LEU A 327 -0.87 2.73 13.68
C LEU A 327 -0.48 2.63 15.15
N LEU A 328 -0.66 3.69 15.93
CA LEU A 328 -0.44 3.67 17.37
C LEU A 328 -1.45 2.75 18.09
N ALA A 329 -2.73 2.80 17.69
CA ALA A 329 -3.72 1.85 18.18
C ALA A 329 -3.36 0.40 17.81
N GLY A 330 -2.88 0.18 16.58
CA GLY A 330 -2.35 -1.12 16.13
C GLY A 330 -1.15 -1.59 16.95
N HIS A 331 -0.22 -0.70 17.29
CA HIS A 331 0.89 -1.00 18.18
C HIS A 331 0.42 -1.48 19.54
N PHE A 332 -0.53 -0.78 20.19
CA PHE A 332 -1.05 -1.20 21.49
C PHE A 332 -1.74 -2.56 21.40
N TRP A 333 -2.52 -2.79 20.35
CA TRP A 333 -3.19 -4.06 20.11
C TRP A 333 -2.19 -5.23 19.95
N HIS A 334 -1.30 -5.17 18.95
CA HIS A 334 -0.35 -6.24 18.67
C HIS A 334 0.75 -6.37 19.73
N GLY A 335 1.15 -5.25 20.34
CA GLY A 335 2.13 -5.21 21.42
C GLY A 335 1.61 -5.87 22.70
N LEU A 336 0.36 -5.64 23.07
CA LEU A 336 -0.27 -6.32 24.20
C LEU A 336 -0.48 -7.81 23.89
N ARG A 337 -1.01 -8.11 22.69
CA ARG A 337 -1.28 -9.49 22.27
C ARG A 337 -0.03 -10.35 22.24
N SER A 338 1.05 -9.87 21.63
CA SER A 338 2.32 -10.60 21.54
C SER A 338 2.94 -10.86 22.91
N ARG A 339 2.88 -9.90 23.85
CA ARG A 339 3.34 -10.10 25.24
C ARG A 339 2.48 -11.10 26.00
N ALA A 340 1.16 -11.01 25.88
CA ALA A 340 0.24 -11.93 26.54
C ALA A 340 0.48 -13.37 26.06
N ILE A 341 0.63 -13.58 24.74
CA ILE A 341 0.98 -14.90 24.18
C ILE A 341 2.33 -15.38 24.72
N ALA A 342 3.36 -14.51 24.73
CA ALA A 342 4.68 -14.86 25.26
C ALA A 342 4.67 -15.19 26.76
N ALA A 343 3.69 -14.69 27.52
CA ALA A 343 3.46 -15.01 28.92
C ALA A 343 2.58 -16.26 29.13
N GLY A 344 2.20 -16.98 28.06
CA GLY A 344 1.36 -18.18 28.12
C GLY A 344 -0.15 -17.91 28.17
N TYR A 345 -0.59 -16.68 27.94
CA TYR A 345 -2.01 -16.35 27.90
C TYR A 345 -2.66 -16.85 26.60
N ASN A 346 -3.72 -17.65 26.73
CA ASN A 346 -4.50 -18.11 25.59
C ASN A 346 -5.75 -17.24 25.40
N PHE A 347 -5.73 -16.38 24.38
CA PHE A 347 -6.87 -15.52 24.03
C PHE A 347 -8.15 -16.29 23.67
N SER A 348 -8.06 -17.53 23.18
CA SER A 348 -9.24 -18.37 22.90
C SER A 348 -9.96 -18.85 24.16
N GLN A 349 -9.31 -18.76 25.33
CA GLN A 349 -9.87 -19.13 26.63
C GLN A 349 -10.21 -17.90 27.49
N MET A 350 -10.20 -16.70 26.90
CA MET A 350 -10.58 -15.46 27.56
C MET A 350 -12.06 -15.53 27.98
N LYS A 351 -12.31 -15.72 29.28
CA LYS A 351 -13.65 -15.63 29.87
C LYS A 351 -13.83 -14.25 30.49
N PHE A 352 -14.80 -13.47 30.00
CA PHE A 352 -15.16 -12.21 30.63
C PHE A 352 -15.89 -12.51 31.95
N ASN A 353 -15.61 -11.75 33.01
CA ASN A 353 -16.34 -11.90 34.28
C ASN A 353 -17.83 -11.61 34.02
N PRO A 354 -18.73 -12.60 34.18
CA PRO A 354 -20.16 -12.42 33.91
C PRO A 354 -20.83 -11.39 34.83
N GLY A 355 -20.19 -11.07 35.96
CA GLY A 355 -20.66 -10.08 36.93
C GLY A 355 -20.07 -8.68 36.74
N ALA A 356 -19.26 -8.44 35.71
CA ALA A 356 -18.78 -7.09 35.39
C ALA A 356 -19.90 -6.28 34.74
N ILE A 357 -19.97 -4.96 35.04
CA ILE A 357 -21.02 -4.05 34.55
C ILE A 357 -21.09 -4.01 33.00
N TYR A 358 -19.98 -4.31 32.33
CA TYR A 358 -19.88 -4.45 30.85
C TYR A 358 -19.42 -5.86 30.42
N GLY A 359 -19.58 -6.86 31.29
CA GLY A 359 -19.19 -8.24 30.99
C GLY A 359 -20.17 -8.89 30.02
N GLU A 360 -19.84 -8.90 28.74
CA GLU A 360 -20.68 -9.55 27.72
C GLU A 360 -20.62 -11.08 27.89
N SER A 361 -21.78 -11.70 28.16
CA SER A 361 -21.90 -13.16 28.34
C SER A 361 -21.81 -13.96 27.04
N GLN A 362 -21.90 -13.27 25.88
CA GLN A 362 -21.86 -13.88 24.55
C GLN A 362 -20.53 -14.60 24.27
N PHE A 363 -19.41 -14.09 24.79
CA PHE A 363 -18.09 -14.73 24.64
C PHE A 363 -17.86 -15.96 25.53
N ASN A 364 -18.71 -16.18 26.54
CA ASN A 364 -18.47 -17.23 27.53
C ASN A 364 -19.13 -18.58 27.19
N ASN A 365 -20.22 -18.59 26.42
CA ASN A 365 -21.10 -19.77 26.28
C ASN A 365 -21.63 -20.05 24.86
N GLN A 366 -21.17 -19.34 23.82
CA GLN A 366 -21.60 -19.57 22.42
C GLN A 366 -20.37 -19.87 21.54
N PRO A 367 -20.50 -20.66 20.46
CA PRO A 367 -19.43 -20.76 19.47
C PRO A 367 -19.11 -19.35 18.95
N LEU A 368 -17.82 -19.02 18.85
CA LEU A 368 -17.28 -17.71 18.44
C LEU A 368 -17.78 -17.17 17.07
N PHE A 369 -18.66 -17.90 16.39
CA PHE A 369 -19.06 -17.73 15.00
C PHE A 369 -20.58 -17.76 14.83
N GLU A 370 -21.36 -17.12 15.70
CA GLU A 370 -22.74 -16.71 15.36
C GLU A 370 -22.78 -15.20 15.10
N GLY A 371 -22.07 -14.77 14.05
CA GLY A 371 -22.08 -13.41 13.56
C GLY A 371 -22.82 -13.27 12.22
N ILE A 372 -23.01 -12.02 11.80
CA ILE A 372 -23.60 -11.64 10.51
C ILE A 372 -22.81 -12.21 9.31
N MET A 373 -21.52 -12.55 9.50
CA MET A 373 -20.63 -13.08 8.47
C MET A 373 -20.08 -14.44 8.88
N GLN A 374 -20.32 -15.44 8.04
CA GLN A 374 -20.02 -16.85 8.29
C GLN A 374 -19.03 -17.40 7.26
N PRO A 375 -18.20 -18.39 7.64
CA PRO A 375 -17.45 -19.15 6.66
C PRO A 375 -18.43 -19.90 5.72
N PRO A 376 -18.22 -19.85 4.40
CA PRO A 376 -19.09 -20.50 3.43
C PRO A 376 -19.27 -21.98 3.75
N GLN A 377 -20.51 -22.44 3.83
CA GLN A 377 -20.84 -23.85 4.12
C GLN A 377 -20.23 -24.35 5.44
N ASN A 378 -19.98 -23.45 6.40
CA ASN A 378 -19.26 -23.73 7.65
C ASN A 378 -17.83 -24.25 7.45
N ASN A 379 -17.22 -24.03 6.28
CA ASN A 379 -15.85 -24.44 6.00
C ASN A 379 -14.90 -23.23 6.03
N PRO A 380 -14.11 -23.06 7.12
CA PRO A 380 -13.22 -21.91 7.29
C PRO A 380 -12.00 -21.90 6.34
N GLN A 381 -11.75 -23.01 5.61
CA GLN A 381 -10.69 -23.13 4.62
C GLN A 381 -11.05 -22.46 3.29
N ILE A 382 -12.32 -22.14 3.07
CA ILE A 382 -12.80 -21.43 1.89
C ILE A 382 -12.59 -19.92 2.12
N GLY A 383 -11.71 -19.29 1.35
CA GLY A 383 -11.39 -17.85 1.43
C GLY A 383 -12.48 -16.91 0.89
N MET A 384 -13.73 -17.17 1.21
CA MET A 384 -14.92 -16.41 0.82
C MET A 384 -15.80 -16.21 2.07
N LEU A 385 -16.86 -15.39 1.99
CA LEU A 385 -17.76 -15.13 3.11
C LEU A 385 -19.23 -15.26 2.73
N ASP A 386 -19.96 -15.95 3.60
CA ASP A 386 -21.41 -15.91 3.62
C ASP A 386 -21.84 -14.71 4.49
N THR A 387 -22.22 -13.64 3.81
CA THR A 387 -22.79 -12.43 4.42
C THR A 387 -24.29 -12.38 4.11
N PRO A 388 -25.10 -11.53 4.79
CA PRO A 388 -26.51 -11.40 4.48
C PRO A 388 -26.75 -10.84 3.07
N ILE A 389 -25.70 -10.33 2.40
CA ILE A 389 -25.73 -9.90 1.01
C ILE A 389 -25.21 -11.01 0.11
N SER A 390 -23.98 -11.49 0.29
CA SER A 390 -23.34 -12.49 -0.58
C SER A 390 -23.99 -13.88 -0.53
N ALA A 391 -24.46 -14.31 0.64
CA ALA A 391 -25.19 -15.57 0.80
C ALA A 391 -26.71 -15.40 0.72
N SER A 392 -27.20 -14.18 0.46
CA SER A 392 -28.64 -13.93 0.35
C SER A 392 -29.25 -14.73 -0.80
N PRO A 393 -30.50 -15.22 -0.66
CA PRO A 393 -31.20 -15.86 -1.76
C PRO A 393 -31.28 -14.97 -3.01
N LEU A 394 -31.38 -13.65 -2.82
CA LEU A 394 -31.39 -12.67 -3.92
C LEU A 394 -30.07 -12.67 -4.68
N SER A 395 -28.93 -12.54 -4.00
CA SER A 395 -27.60 -12.52 -4.62
C SER A 395 -27.23 -13.85 -5.23
N GLN A 396 -27.56 -14.96 -4.55
CA GLN A 396 -27.38 -16.29 -5.12
C GLN A 396 -28.22 -16.46 -6.39
N THR A 397 -29.47 -15.99 -6.38
CA THR A 397 -30.36 -16.03 -7.55
C THR A 397 -29.81 -15.14 -8.66
N TRP A 398 -29.35 -13.94 -8.35
CA TRP A 398 -28.76 -13.02 -9.31
C TRP A 398 -27.51 -13.62 -9.96
N ILE A 399 -26.56 -14.11 -9.16
CA ILE A 399 -25.31 -14.71 -9.64
C ILE A 399 -25.59 -15.96 -10.47
N LYS A 400 -26.49 -16.85 -10.02
CA LYS A 400 -26.90 -18.04 -10.79
C LYS A 400 -27.55 -17.68 -12.12
N ASN A 401 -28.15 -16.50 -12.25
CA ASN A 401 -28.75 -16.03 -13.49
C ASN A 401 -27.81 -15.19 -14.37
N LEU A 402 -26.60 -14.85 -13.91
CA LEU A 402 -25.59 -14.21 -14.75
C LEU A 402 -25.24 -15.13 -15.93
N PRO A 403 -25.00 -14.58 -17.13
CA PRO A 403 -24.82 -15.39 -18.33
C PRO A 403 -23.70 -16.43 -18.23
N ILE A 404 -22.65 -16.15 -17.46
CA ILE A 404 -21.54 -17.09 -17.25
C ILE A 404 -21.94 -18.31 -16.40
N TYR A 405 -22.83 -18.15 -15.42
CA TYR A 405 -23.23 -19.21 -14.48
C TYR A 405 -24.60 -19.82 -14.78
N ARG A 406 -25.41 -19.19 -15.64
CA ARG A 406 -26.77 -19.63 -15.98
C ARG A 406 -26.79 -21.08 -16.50
N ALA A 407 -27.52 -21.97 -15.84
CA ALA A 407 -27.62 -23.36 -16.27
C ALA A 407 -28.25 -23.47 -17.68
N GLY A 408 -27.78 -24.40 -18.50
CA GLY A 408 -28.35 -24.69 -19.82
C GLY A 408 -28.01 -23.71 -20.96
N LEU A 409 -27.31 -22.61 -20.70
CA LEU A 409 -26.95 -21.64 -21.76
C LEU A 409 -25.79 -22.15 -22.63
N PRO A 410 -25.91 -22.23 -23.97
CA PRO A 410 -24.81 -22.64 -24.86
C PRO A 410 -23.59 -21.71 -24.76
N ALA A 411 -22.37 -22.23 -24.94
CA ALA A 411 -21.12 -21.48 -24.79
C ALA A 411 -21.08 -20.18 -25.63
N VAL A 412 -21.55 -20.25 -26.88
CA VAL A 412 -21.66 -19.08 -27.77
C VAL A 412 -22.65 -18.03 -27.25
N ALA A 413 -23.79 -18.45 -26.71
CA ALA A 413 -24.78 -17.53 -26.16
C ALA A 413 -24.29 -16.88 -24.86
N ARG A 414 -23.56 -17.61 -24.01
CA ARG A 414 -22.85 -17.04 -22.86
C ARG A 414 -21.90 -15.93 -23.31
N GLY A 415 -21.06 -16.24 -24.30
CA GLY A 415 -20.14 -15.27 -24.89
C GLY A 415 -20.89 -14.05 -25.40
N LEU A 416 -21.96 -14.26 -26.17
CA LEU A 416 -22.77 -13.20 -26.78
C LEU A 416 -23.36 -12.24 -25.75
N GLU A 417 -24.05 -12.74 -24.72
CA GLU A 417 -24.66 -11.89 -23.68
C GLU A 417 -23.60 -11.10 -22.90
N ILE A 418 -22.48 -11.75 -22.55
CA ILE A 418 -21.37 -11.11 -21.83
C ILE A 418 -20.72 -10.04 -22.70
N GLY A 419 -20.42 -10.38 -23.96
CA GLY A 419 -19.86 -9.46 -24.93
C GLY A 419 -20.74 -8.23 -25.07
N MET A 420 -22.03 -8.43 -25.32
CA MET A 420 -23.00 -7.34 -25.51
C MET A 420 -23.03 -6.36 -24.34
N ALA A 421 -23.04 -6.86 -23.10
CA ALA A 421 -22.99 -6.01 -21.91
C ALA A 421 -21.68 -5.20 -21.84
N HIS A 422 -20.53 -5.82 -22.12
CA HIS A 422 -19.24 -5.14 -22.10
C HIS A 422 -19.16 -4.09 -23.21
N GLY A 423 -19.52 -4.43 -24.43
CA GLY A 423 -19.54 -3.49 -25.56
C GLY A 423 -20.43 -2.28 -25.28
N TYR A 424 -21.61 -2.51 -24.72
CA TYR A 424 -22.54 -1.46 -24.34
C TYR A 424 -21.93 -0.46 -23.33
N LEU A 425 -21.29 -0.97 -22.28
CA LEU A 425 -20.72 -0.15 -21.21
C LEU A 425 -19.41 0.54 -21.62
N LEU A 426 -18.58 -0.11 -22.43
CA LEU A 426 -17.24 0.39 -22.78
C LEU A 426 -17.28 1.69 -23.59
N LEU A 427 -18.34 1.94 -24.37
CA LEU A 427 -18.44 3.16 -25.17
C LEU A 427 -18.41 4.43 -24.32
N GLY A 428 -19.09 4.44 -23.17
CA GLY A 428 -19.22 5.62 -22.30
C GLY A 428 -17.87 6.19 -21.82
N PRO A 429 -17.00 5.39 -21.20
CA PRO A 429 -15.67 5.82 -20.79
C PRO A 429 -14.81 6.36 -21.95
N PHE A 430 -14.77 5.67 -23.09
CA PHE A 430 -13.99 6.14 -24.24
C PHE A 430 -14.54 7.44 -24.83
N LEU A 431 -15.87 7.62 -24.81
CA LEU A 431 -16.52 8.84 -25.25
C LEU A 431 -16.23 10.02 -24.32
N LYS A 432 -16.38 9.84 -23.00
CA LYS A 432 -16.29 10.94 -22.02
C LYS A 432 -14.87 11.24 -21.57
N LEU A 433 -13.97 10.27 -21.57
CA LEU A 433 -12.61 10.40 -21.06
C LEU A 433 -11.55 10.29 -22.16
N GLY A 434 -11.95 10.02 -23.40
CA GLY A 434 -11.04 9.92 -24.53
C GLY A 434 -10.27 11.22 -24.84
N PRO A 435 -9.14 11.12 -25.56
CA PRO A 435 -8.34 12.28 -25.95
C PRO A 435 -9.10 13.23 -26.89
N LEU A 436 -10.06 12.71 -27.65
CA LEU A 436 -10.87 13.47 -28.60
C LEU A 436 -12.26 13.87 -28.06
N ARG A 437 -12.49 13.76 -26.74
CA ARG A 437 -13.80 14.00 -26.09
C ARG A 437 -14.42 15.38 -26.32
N ASN A 438 -13.60 16.39 -26.63
CA ASN A 438 -14.02 17.77 -26.86
C ASN A 438 -14.10 18.13 -28.36
N THR A 439 -14.14 17.13 -29.24
CA THR A 439 -14.20 17.33 -30.69
C THR A 439 -15.47 16.73 -31.27
N ASP A 440 -15.87 17.17 -32.46
CA ASP A 440 -17.02 16.60 -33.19
C ASP A 440 -16.82 15.11 -33.55
N GLN A 441 -15.60 14.61 -33.41
CA GLN A 441 -15.23 13.21 -33.66
C GLN A 441 -15.28 12.35 -32.38
N ALA A 442 -15.71 12.89 -31.23
CA ALA A 442 -15.68 12.19 -29.94
C ALA A 442 -16.43 10.85 -29.98
N LEU A 443 -17.59 10.79 -30.65
CA LEU A 443 -18.39 9.56 -30.77
C LEU A 443 -17.72 8.52 -31.67
N LEU A 444 -17.18 8.94 -32.81
CA LEU A 444 -16.45 8.05 -33.72
C LEU A 444 -15.18 7.50 -33.07
N ALA A 445 -14.43 8.35 -32.37
CA ALA A 445 -13.26 7.96 -31.59
C ALA A 445 -13.64 7.00 -30.44
N GLY A 446 -14.77 7.26 -29.76
CA GLY A 446 -15.30 6.41 -28.70
C GLY A 446 -15.68 5.01 -29.21
N ILE A 447 -16.39 4.93 -30.35
CA ILE A 447 -16.76 3.68 -31.01
C ILE A 447 -15.50 2.90 -31.42
N GLY A 448 -14.52 3.59 -32.02
CA GLY A 448 -13.26 2.99 -32.42
C GLY A 448 -12.47 2.43 -31.22
N GLY A 449 -12.36 3.21 -30.14
CA GLY A 449 -11.69 2.79 -28.90
C GLY A 449 -12.35 1.60 -28.21
N ALA A 450 -13.68 1.65 -28.07
CA ALA A 450 -14.45 0.55 -27.46
C ALA A 450 -14.38 -0.73 -28.31
N SER A 451 -14.53 -0.61 -29.63
CA SER A 451 -14.43 -1.75 -30.56
C SER A 451 -13.02 -2.35 -30.56
N GLY A 452 -11.98 -1.50 -30.57
CA GLY A 452 -10.59 -1.92 -30.47
C GLY A 452 -10.30 -2.69 -29.18
N LEU A 453 -10.81 -2.20 -28.04
CA LEU A 453 -10.67 -2.91 -26.77
C LEU A 453 -11.40 -4.26 -26.78
N VAL A 454 -12.62 -4.34 -27.32
CA VAL A 454 -13.35 -5.61 -27.48
C VAL A 454 -12.54 -6.61 -28.30
N ILE A 455 -11.90 -6.17 -29.39
CA ILE A 455 -11.05 -7.02 -30.23
C ILE A 455 -9.83 -7.50 -29.42
N ILE A 456 -9.14 -6.61 -28.71
CA ILE A 456 -7.99 -6.97 -27.86
C ILE A 456 -8.41 -8.00 -26.80
N LEU A 457 -9.52 -7.76 -26.11
CA LEU A 457 -10.05 -8.71 -25.10
C LEU A 457 -10.40 -10.05 -25.73
N SER A 458 -10.96 -10.07 -26.93
CA SER A 458 -11.26 -11.30 -27.67
C SER A 458 -10.00 -12.08 -28.04
N VAL A 459 -8.93 -11.38 -28.44
CA VAL A 459 -7.61 -11.99 -28.69
C VAL A 459 -7.02 -12.54 -27.39
N CYS A 460 -7.12 -11.82 -26.28
CA CYS A 460 -6.69 -12.31 -24.96
C CYS A 460 -7.45 -13.59 -24.56
N LEU A 461 -8.77 -13.62 -24.76
CA LEU A 461 -9.59 -14.81 -24.50
C LEU A 461 -9.19 -15.99 -25.40
N PHE A 462 -8.86 -15.72 -26.66
CA PHE A 462 -8.37 -16.74 -27.59
C PHE A 462 -7.01 -17.32 -27.14
N ILE A 463 -6.05 -16.45 -26.78
CA ILE A 463 -4.73 -16.84 -26.28
C ILE A 463 -4.88 -17.66 -24.99
N TYR A 464 -5.72 -17.21 -24.05
CA TYR A 464 -6.02 -17.94 -22.83
C TYR A 464 -6.58 -19.32 -23.13
N GLY A 465 -7.54 -19.41 -24.06
CA GLY A 465 -8.13 -20.68 -24.48
C GLY A 465 -7.09 -21.65 -25.01
N GLY A 466 -6.17 -21.18 -25.85
CA GLY A 466 -5.05 -21.97 -26.38
C GLY A 466 -4.07 -22.40 -25.29
N ALA A 467 -3.72 -21.51 -24.36
CA ALA A 467 -2.80 -21.83 -23.28
C ALA A 467 -3.39 -22.85 -22.28
N VAL A 468 -4.67 -22.72 -21.93
CA VAL A 468 -5.30 -23.53 -20.88
C VAL A 468 -5.81 -24.85 -21.44
N PHE A 469 -6.66 -24.82 -22.47
CA PHE A 469 -7.39 -26.02 -22.88
C PHE A 469 -6.67 -26.91 -23.90
N GLN A 470 -5.45 -26.54 -24.31
CA GLN A 470 -4.57 -27.39 -25.14
C GLN A 470 -3.43 -28.04 -24.34
N GLY A 471 -3.59 -28.17 -23.01
CA GLY A 471 -2.75 -29.04 -22.19
C GLY A 471 -1.51 -28.40 -21.55
N ARG A 472 -1.33 -27.07 -21.61
CA ARG A 472 -0.20 -26.39 -20.92
C ARG A 472 -0.50 -26.01 -19.48
N SER A 473 -1.77 -25.93 -19.08
CA SER A 473 -2.20 -25.59 -17.71
C SER A 473 -3.65 -25.99 -17.45
N GLN A 474 -4.00 -26.34 -16.21
CA GLN A 474 -5.39 -26.62 -15.84
C GLN A 474 -6.16 -25.32 -15.55
N PRO A 475 -7.45 -25.22 -15.93
CA PRO A 475 -8.28 -24.07 -15.59
C PRO A 475 -8.39 -23.90 -14.07
N ARG A 476 -8.25 -22.66 -13.58
CA ARG A 476 -8.45 -22.33 -12.16
C ARG A 476 -9.91 -21.92 -11.93
N GLY A 477 -10.57 -22.59 -10.99
CA GLY A 477 -11.95 -22.30 -10.58
C GLY A 477 -12.99 -23.25 -11.17
N ASN A 478 -14.25 -23.10 -10.72
CA ASN A 478 -15.37 -23.94 -11.16
C ASN A 478 -15.99 -23.37 -12.44
N LEU A 479 -15.52 -23.83 -13.60
CA LEU A 479 -16.13 -23.50 -14.89
C LEU A 479 -17.38 -24.36 -15.15
N PRO A 480 -18.40 -23.81 -15.84
CA PRO A 480 -19.49 -24.60 -16.40
C PRO A 480 -18.97 -25.73 -17.30
N ASP A 481 -19.68 -26.85 -17.36
CA ASP A 481 -19.24 -28.03 -18.12
C ASP A 481 -19.00 -27.71 -19.61
N ASN A 482 -19.79 -26.79 -20.16
CA ASN A 482 -19.66 -26.32 -21.54
C ASN A 482 -18.65 -25.15 -21.70
N LEU A 483 -17.65 -25.05 -20.83
CA LEU A 483 -16.49 -24.15 -20.97
C LEU A 483 -15.17 -24.83 -20.57
N LYS A 484 -15.17 -26.17 -20.50
CA LYS A 484 -14.00 -26.97 -20.08
C LYS A 484 -13.15 -27.47 -21.26
N THR A 485 -13.59 -27.26 -22.50
CA THR A 485 -12.88 -27.68 -23.70
C THR A 485 -12.45 -26.48 -24.55
N TYR A 486 -11.39 -26.65 -25.35
CA TYR A 486 -10.95 -25.61 -26.28
C TYR A 486 -12.04 -25.25 -27.29
N ARG A 487 -12.80 -26.24 -27.77
CA ARG A 487 -13.92 -26.03 -28.70
C ARG A 487 -14.98 -25.12 -28.11
N ASP A 488 -15.42 -25.40 -26.89
CA ASP A 488 -16.48 -24.63 -26.25
C ASP A 488 -15.98 -23.23 -25.86
N TRP A 489 -14.73 -23.12 -25.40
CA TRP A 489 -14.10 -21.83 -25.13
C TRP A 489 -13.93 -20.98 -26.38
N SER A 490 -13.62 -21.59 -27.53
CA SER A 490 -13.57 -20.90 -28.81
C SER A 490 -14.95 -20.36 -29.20
N LEU A 491 -16.01 -21.15 -29.04
CA LEU A 491 -17.39 -20.70 -29.29
C LEU A 491 -17.80 -19.56 -28.37
N PHE A 492 -17.41 -19.63 -27.09
CA PHE A 492 -17.57 -18.53 -26.14
C PHE A 492 -16.85 -17.25 -26.59
N THR A 493 -15.59 -17.38 -27.01
CA THR A 493 -14.78 -16.25 -27.46
C THR A 493 -15.38 -15.60 -28.72
N SER A 494 -15.87 -16.40 -29.67
CA SER A 494 -16.58 -15.90 -30.86
C SER A 494 -17.87 -15.18 -30.47
N GLY A 495 -18.65 -15.75 -29.54
CA GLY A 495 -19.84 -15.09 -29.00
C GLY A 495 -19.50 -13.74 -28.37
N PHE A 496 -18.45 -13.68 -27.55
CA PHE A 496 -17.99 -12.44 -26.89
C PHE A 496 -17.61 -11.36 -27.89
N LEU A 497 -16.89 -11.71 -28.96
CA LEU A 497 -16.52 -10.76 -30.00
C LEU A 497 -17.76 -10.19 -30.72
N ILE A 498 -18.66 -11.07 -31.18
CA ILE A 498 -19.88 -10.67 -31.90
C ILE A 498 -20.77 -9.83 -30.99
N GLY A 499 -20.97 -10.29 -29.76
CA GLY A 499 -21.76 -9.59 -28.75
C GLY A 499 -21.16 -8.23 -28.43
N GLY A 500 -19.85 -8.17 -28.18
CA GLY A 500 -19.14 -6.94 -27.85
C GLY A 500 -19.24 -5.87 -28.92
N LEU A 501 -18.98 -6.21 -30.18
CA LEU A 501 -19.16 -5.27 -31.28
C LEU A 501 -20.63 -4.86 -31.43
N GLY A 502 -21.57 -5.80 -31.30
CA GLY A 502 -23.00 -5.51 -31.30
C GLY A 502 -23.43 -4.56 -30.17
N GLY A 503 -22.86 -4.72 -28.97
CA GLY A 503 -23.13 -3.86 -27.82
C GLY A 503 -22.60 -2.44 -28.01
N VAL A 504 -21.40 -2.28 -28.57
CA VAL A 504 -20.85 -0.95 -28.92
C VAL A 504 -21.74 -0.26 -29.95
N ILE A 505 -22.15 -0.99 -31.00
CA ILE A 505 -23.04 -0.47 -32.03
C ILE A 505 -24.39 -0.06 -31.43
N PHE A 506 -24.99 -0.90 -30.60
CA PHE A 506 -26.27 -0.61 -29.95
C PHE A 506 -26.19 0.63 -29.05
N ALA A 507 -25.16 0.75 -28.21
CA ALA A 507 -24.94 1.93 -27.38
C ALA A 507 -24.75 3.19 -28.24
N SER A 508 -24.04 3.09 -29.37
CA SER A 508 -23.86 4.22 -30.28
C SER A 508 -25.19 4.69 -30.86
N PHE A 509 -26.08 3.77 -31.27
CA PHE A 509 -27.41 4.12 -31.77
C PHE A 509 -28.25 4.86 -30.73
N ILE A 510 -28.22 4.41 -29.47
CA ILE A 510 -28.93 5.11 -28.39
C ILE A 510 -28.42 6.54 -28.23
N LEU A 511 -27.10 6.74 -28.23
CA LEU A 511 -26.51 8.07 -28.10
C LEU A 511 -26.83 8.97 -29.30
N PHE A 512 -26.87 8.41 -30.50
CA PHE A 512 -27.32 9.13 -31.70
C PHE A 512 -28.78 9.57 -31.58
N GLU A 513 -29.68 8.70 -31.11
CA GLU A 513 -31.10 9.04 -30.96
C GLU A 513 -31.36 10.02 -29.82
N ILE A 514 -30.64 9.92 -28.69
CA ILE A 514 -30.68 10.92 -27.62
C ILE A 514 -30.26 12.29 -28.17
N GLY A 515 -29.15 12.35 -28.92
CA GLY A 515 -28.68 13.58 -29.55
C GLY A 515 -29.70 14.18 -30.53
N ARG A 516 -30.41 13.34 -31.30
CA ARG A 516 -31.49 13.78 -32.21
C ARG A 516 -32.73 14.28 -31.48
N SER A 517 -33.05 13.71 -30.32
CA SER A 517 -34.23 14.07 -29.52
C SER A 517 -34.11 15.39 -28.75
N GLY A 518 -32.92 15.99 -28.71
CA GLY A 518 -32.66 17.24 -27.98
C GLY A 518 -32.66 17.09 -26.46
N LEU A 519 -32.64 15.86 -25.94
CA LEU A 519 -32.63 15.53 -24.51
C LEU A 519 -31.21 15.52 -23.88
N ALA A 520 -30.23 16.15 -24.53
CA ALA A 520 -28.81 16.12 -24.15
C ALA A 520 -28.39 17.28 -23.24
#